data_AF-A0A3P1WMB9-F1
#
_entry.id   AF-A0A3P1WMB9-F1
#
_cell.length_a   1.000
_cell.length_b   1.000
_cell.length_c   1.000
_cell.angle_alpha   90.00
_cell.angle_beta   90.00
_cell.angle_gamma   90.00
#
_symmetry.space_group_name_H-M   'P 1'
#
loop_
_entity.id
_entity.type
_entity.pdbx_description
1 polymer ?
#
loop_
_entity_poly.entity_id
_entity_poly.type
_entity_poly.pdbx_seq_one_letter_code
_entity_poly.pdbx_strand_id
1 'polypeptide(L)'
;MTINIPQIVVKAGNAEALVAQLRSLTDEERAEWTSVMRKSLPVWRKAVQWWTLDRDEIPKISDPTRRKLLNQAVDAFDRHHRTSGRLLLVAVALGATPAQLVKLAPREGFTMLEREEATEHLADLMIERGTEWVEETMAGLLAQSSVAEAASSLISRLVVRLDLPVPHVAAHLGVWFGTMPAPGTRWQDHFLAACATPDTFWNRPERDKHIAKIREAATELRRTEPTDDDALLGALLSVIERGERPGPQREALAWIEGLDLDPT
;
A
#
# COMPACT_ATOMS: atom_id res chain seq x y z
N MET A 1 11.12 33.67 -24.99
CA MET A 1 11.26 33.63 -23.52
C MET A 1 11.14 32.17 -23.11
N THR A 2 12.02 31.60 -22.28
CA THR A 2 11.94 30.16 -21.96
C THR A 2 10.81 29.92 -20.96
N ILE A 3 9.64 29.49 -21.43
CA ILE A 3 8.47 29.25 -20.58
C ILE A 3 8.69 27.99 -19.74
N ASN A 4 8.80 28.16 -18.43
CA ASN A 4 8.93 27.07 -17.46
C ASN A 4 7.57 26.81 -16.77
N ILE A 5 6.73 26.01 -17.43
CA ILE A 5 5.37 25.70 -17.03
C ILE A 5 5.28 25.13 -15.58
N PRO A 6 6.20 24.26 -15.13
CA PRO A 6 6.29 23.85 -13.72
C PRO A 6 6.42 25.02 -12.72
N GLN A 7 7.19 26.08 -13.04
CA GLN A 7 7.31 27.23 -12.15
C GLN A 7 6.03 28.06 -12.06
N ILE A 8 5.22 28.07 -13.11
CA ILE A 8 3.95 28.81 -13.13
C ILE A 8 2.90 28.08 -12.28
N VAL A 9 2.83 26.75 -12.40
CA VAL A 9 1.95 25.90 -11.58
C VAL A 9 2.25 26.06 -10.09
N VAL A 10 3.53 26.19 -9.72
CA VAL A 10 3.92 26.34 -8.31
C VAL A 10 3.81 27.78 -7.80
N LYS A 11 3.86 28.79 -8.68
CA LYS A 11 3.62 30.19 -8.30
C LYS A 11 2.14 30.50 -8.05
N ALA A 12 1.23 29.69 -8.57
CA ALA A 12 -0.18 29.79 -8.24
C ALA A 12 -0.42 29.20 -6.84
N GLY A 13 -0.71 30.06 -5.86
CA GLY A 13 -0.88 29.66 -4.46
C GLY A 13 -2.05 28.69 -4.21
N ASN A 14 -2.99 28.57 -5.15
CA ASN A 14 -4.06 27.57 -5.16
C ASN A 14 -4.59 27.33 -6.59
N ALA A 15 -5.44 26.32 -6.74
CA ALA A 15 -6.01 25.92 -8.04
C ALA A 15 -6.87 27.03 -8.69
N GLU A 16 -7.58 27.82 -7.89
CA GLU A 16 -8.43 28.92 -8.37
C GLU A 16 -7.59 30.05 -8.98
N ALA A 17 -6.50 30.43 -8.33
CA ALA A 17 -5.53 31.41 -8.83
C ALA A 17 -4.82 30.91 -10.10
N LEU A 18 -4.51 29.61 -10.17
CA LEU A 18 -3.93 29.00 -11.37
C LEU A 18 -4.91 29.07 -12.55
N VAL A 19 -6.18 28.73 -12.32
CA VAL A 19 -7.22 28.77 -13.36
C VAL A 19 -7.51 30.20 -13.80
N ALA A 20 -7.54 31.18 -12.88
CA ALA A 20 -7.68 32.59 -13.22
C ALA A 20 -6.51 33.09 -14.09
N GLN A 21 -5.28 32.72 -13.75
CA GLN A 21 -4.08 33.07 -14.51
C GLN A 21 -4.07 32.43 -15.91
N LEU A 22 -4.51 31.18 -16.05
CA LEU A 22 -4.64 30.52 -17.36
C LEU A 22 -5.74 31.13 -18.24
N ARG A 23 -6.76 31.71 -17.61
CA ARG A 23 -7.86 32.42 -18.29
C ARG A 23 -7.47 33.82 -18.73
N SER A 24 -6.51 34.47 -18.06
CA SER A 24 -6.04 35.82 -18.41
C SER A 24 -4.96 35.84 -19.51
N LEU A 25 -4.53 34.69 -20.02
CA LEU A 25 -3.55 34.62 -21.12
C LEU A 25 -4.16 35.14 -22.43
N THR A 26 -3.36 35.92 -23.17
CA THR A 26 -3.71 36.36 -24.51
C THR A 26 -3.69 35.18 -25.49
N ASP A 27 -4.29 35.34 -26.66
CA ASP A 27 -4.35 34.27 -27.67
C ASP A 27 -2.97 33.89 -28.22
N GLU A 28 -2.05 34.84 -28.31
CA GLU A 28 -0.66 34.62 -28.72
C GLU A 28 0.12 33.84 -27.65
N GLU A 29 -0.05 34.19 -26.38
CA GLU A 29 0.51 33.45 -25.25
C GLU A 29 -0.07 32.03 -25.19
N ARG A 30 -1.38 31.89 -25.39
CA ARG A 30 -2.07 30.59 -25.40
C ARG A 30 -1.56 29.69 -26.52
N ALA A 31 -1.29 30.24 -27.71
CA ALA A 31 -0.73 29.52 -28.84
C ALA A 31 0.73 29.06 -28.57
N GLU A 32 1.55 29.94 -28.00
CA GLU A 32 2.93 29.62 -27.59
C GLU A 32 2.95 28.51 -26.51
N TRP A 33 2.10 28.63 -25.49
CA TRP A 33 1.98 27.65 -24.41
C TRP A 33 1.49 26.29 -24.90
N THR A 34 0.54 26.29 -25.84
CA THR A 34 0.04 25.06 -26.46
C THR A 34 1.15 24.32 -27.23
N SER A 35 2.04 25.07 -27.90
CA SER A 35 3.18 24.52 -28.63
C SER A 35 4.23 23.90 -27.69
N VAL A 36 4.56 24.59 -26.60
CA VAL A 36 5.50 24.10 -25.57
C VAL A 36 4.93 22.90 -24.81
N MET A 37 3.63 22.95 -24.46
CA MET A 37 2.91 21.84 -23.83
C MET A 37 2.96 20.59 -24.70
N ARG A 38 2.64 20.66 -26.01
CA ARG A 38 2.65 19.47 -26.89
C ARG A 38 4.02 18.79 -26.96
N LYS A 39 5.10 19.57 -26.99
CA LYS A 39 6.48 19.04 -27.00
C LYS A 39 6.90 18.43 -25.66
N SER A 40 6.33 18.93 -24.57
CA SER A 40 6.67 18.53 -23.20
C SER A 40 5.71 17.50 -22.63
N LEU A 41 4.57 17.27 -23.27
CA LEU A 41 3.51 16.36 -22.84
C LEU A 41 3.99 14.91 -22.66
N PRO A 42 4.88 14.34 -23.50
CA PRO A 42 5.44 13.01 -23.25
C PRO A 42 6.35 12.98 -22.02
N VAL A 43 7.09 14.06 -21.75
CA VAL A 43 7.96 14.20 -20.57
C VAL A 43 7.12 14.38 -19.30
N TRP A 44 6.05 15.16 -19.36
CA TRP A 44 5.09 15.31 -18.26
C TRP A 44 4.30 14.05 -18.02
N ARG A 45 3.87 13.35 -19.08
CA ARG A 45 3.21 12.05 -18.97
C ARG A 45 4.15 11.03 -18.35
N LYS A 46 5.44 11.03 -18.71
CA LYS A 46 6.46 10.18 -18.08
C LYS A 46 6.70 10.57 -16.63
N ALA A 47 6.78 11.87 -16.29
CA ALA A 47 6.95 12.37 -14.93
C ALA A 47 5.71 12.16 -14.05
N VAL A 48 4.51 12.14 -14.64
CA VAL A 48 3.24 11.86 -13.96
C VAL A 48 2.97 10.35 -13.86
N GLN A 49 3.48 9.54 -14.80
CA GLN A 49 3.54 8.09 -14.66
C GLN A 49 4.64 7.64 -13.68
N TRP A 50 5.63 8.48 -13.38
CA TRP A 50 6.74 8.22 -12.45
C TRP A 50 6.46 8.57 -10.98
N TRP A 51 5.20 8.59 -10.54
CA TRP A 51 4.86 8.93 -9.14
C TRP A 51 5.27 7.86 -8.10
N THR A 52 6.22 6.98 -8.45
CA THR A 52 7.26 6.49 -7.54
C THR A 52 8.33 7.57 -7.34
N LEU A 53 7.95 8.73 -6.79
CA LEU A 53 8.94 9.67 -6.28
C LEU A 53 9.43 9.12 -4.95
N ASP A 54 10.57 8.44 -4.99
CA ASP A 54 11.28 8.03 -3.79
C ASP A 54 11.69 9.29 -3.02
N ARG A 55 11.13 9.46 -1.82
CA ARG A 55 11.40 10.61 -0.95
C ARG A 55 12.88 10.73 -0.62
N ASP A 56 13.61 9.62 -0.68
CA ASP A 56 15.03 9.54 -0.38
C ASP A 56 15.90 10.13 -1.51
N GLU A 57 15.32 10.36 -2.70
CA GLU A 57 15.99 11.00 -3.83
C GLU A 57 15.85 12.54 -3.80
N ILE A 58 14.87 13.08 -3.07
CA ILE A 58 14.61 14.54 -3.01
C ILE A 58 15.78 15.31 -2.38
N PRO A 59 16.41 14.85 -1.27
CA PRO A 59 17.60 15.48 -0.72
C PRO A 59 18.79 15.51 -1.70
N LYS A 60 18.87 14.55 -2.64
CA LYS A 60 19.97 14.39 -3.61
C LYS A 60 19.91 15.38 -4.78
N ILE A 61 18.77 16.07 -4.97
CA ILE A 61 18.62 17.10 -6.00
C ILE A 61 19.42 18.33 -5.57
N SER A 62 20.55 18.60 -6.21
CA SER A 62 21.46 19.71 -5.86
C SER A 62 20.88 21.11 -6.08
N ASP A 63 19.94 21.27 -7.03
CA ASP A 63 19.25 22.53 -7.32
C ASP A 63 18.24 22.87 -6.20
N PRO A 64 18.46 23.95 -5.41
CA PRO A 64 17.59 24.31 -4.30
C PRO A 64 16.18 24.73 -4.74
N THR A 65 16.04 25.33 -5.93
CA THR A 65 14.75 25.74 -6.47
C THR A 65 13.95 24.52 -6.87
N ARG A 66 14.57 23.60 -7.63
CA ARG A 66 13.93 22.34 -8.03
C ARG A 66 13.51 21.51 -6.82
N ARG A 67 14.38 21.43 -5.81
CA ARG A 67 14.08 20.75 -4.53
C ARG A 67 12.87 21.38 -3.82
N LYS A 68 12.81 22.71 -3.73
CA LYS A 68 11.68 23.43 -3.12
C LYS A 68 10.36 23.18 -3.85
N LEU A 69 10.34 23.28 -5.19
CA LEU A 69 9.15 23.04 -6.00
C LEU A 69 8.65 21.59 -5.82
N LEU A 70 9.57 20.64 -5.77
CA LEU A 70 9.26 19.23 -5.58
C LEU A 70 8.69 18.97 -4.18
N ASN A 71 9.29 19.55 -3.13
CA ASN A 71 8.73 19.49 -1.77
C ASN A 71 7.30 20.04 -1.71
N GLN A 72 7.04 21.18 -2.34
CA GLN A 72 5.68 21.76 -2.36
C GLN A 72 4.67 20.87 -3.09
N ALA A 73 5.08 20.20 -4.17
CA ALA A 73 4.23 19.25 -4.88
C ALA A 73 3.95 17.99 -4.04
N VAL A 74 4.97 17.46 -3.36
CA VAL A 74 4.82 16.35 -2.40
C VAL A 74 3.90 16.75 -1.25
N ASP A 75 4.07 17.95 -0.67
CA ASP A 75 3.20 18.44 0.40
C ASP A 75 1.74 18.60 -0.07
N ALA A 76 1.52 19.08 -1.29
CA ALA A 76 0.18 19.22 -1.85
C ALA A 76 -0.47 17.85 -2.10
N PHE A 77 0.29 16.90 -2.63
CA PHE A 77 -0.14 15.51 -2.80
C PHE A 77 -0.48 14.86 -1.46
N ASP A 78 0.40 14.98 -0.47
CA ASP A 78 0.18 14.45 0.88
C ASP A 78 -1.09 15.04 1.49
N ARG A 79 -1.28 16.37 1.40
CA ARG A 79 -2.50 17.02 1.89
C ARG A 79 -3.75 16.46 1.22
N HIS A 80 -3.75 16.28 -0.10
CA HIS A 80 -4.90 15.77 -0.83
C HIS A 80 -5.25 14.32 -0.44
N HIS A 81 -4.26 13.45 -0.36
CA HIS A 81 -4.50 12.04 -0.03
C HIS A 81 -4.76 11.81 1.45
N ARG A 82 -4.18 12.64 2.33
CA ARG A 82 -4.53 12.69 3.76
C ARG A 82 -5.99 13.04 3.96
N THR A 83 -6.48 14.06 3.24
CA THR A 83 -7.92 14.38 3.24
C THR A 83 -8.74 13.19 2.75
N SER A 84 -8.29 12.49 1.71
CA SER A 84 -8.98 11.30 1.19
C SER A 84 -9.07 10.17 2.22
N GLY A 85 -7.99 9.88 2.95
CA GLY A 85 -8.02 8.90 4.05
C GLY A 85 -8.95 9.32 5.19
N ARG A 86 -8.90 10.58 5.62
CA ARG A 86 -9.80 11.12 6.66
C ARG A 86 -11.27 11.14 6.25
N LEU A 87 -11.57 11.28 4.96
CA LEU A 87 -12.93 11.17 4.44
C LEU A 87 -13.51 9.76 4.62
N LEU A 88 -12.68 8.70 4.63
CA LEU A 88 -13.13 7.35 4.96
C LEU A 88 -13.62 7.27 6.40
N LEU A 89 -12.85 7.80 7.35
CA LEU A 89 -13.25 7.89 8.76
C LEU A 89 -14.59 8.63 8.92
N VAL A 90 -14.70 9.81 8.29
CA VAL A 90 -15.93 10.61 8.33
C VAL A 90 -17.11 9.86 7.70
N ALA A 91 -16.90 9.19 6.56
CA ALA A 91 -17.97 8.45 5.88
C ALA A 91 -18.52 7.31 6.74
N VAL A 92 -17.65 6.51 7.37
CA VAL A 92 -18.10 5.42 8.27
C VAL A 92 -18.83 5.99 9.49
N ALA A 93 -18.27 7.02 10.13
CA ALA A 93 -18.88 7.66 11.29
C ALA A 93 -20.27 8.27 10.99
N LEU A 94 -20.47 8.79 9.78
CA LEU A 94 -21.75 9.33 9.32
C LEU A 94 -22.70 8.26 8.75
N GLY A 95 -22.34 6.98 8.85
CA GLY A 95 -23.21 5.87 8.48
C GLY A 95 -23.28 5.57 6.99
N ALA A 96 -22.20 5.81 6.25
CA ALA A 96 -22.09 5.35 4.87
C ALA A 96 -22.32 3.83 4.75
N THR A 97 -22.93 3.42 3.64
CA THR A 97 -23.10 1.99 3.33
C THR A 97 -21.78 1.37 2.85
N PRO A 98 -21.61 0.04 2.89
CA PRO A 98 -20.40 -0.62 2.38
C PRO A 98 -20.06 -0.20 0.95
N ALA A 99 -21.06 -0.23 0.07
CA ALA A 99 -20.91 0.18 -1.32
C ALA A 99 -20.50 1.66 -1.50
N GLN A 100 -20.95 2.56 -0.63
CA GLN A 100 -20.53 3.97 -0.65
C GLN A 100 -19.08 4.12 -0.21
N LEU A 101 -18.66 3.41 0.84
CA LEU A 101 -17.29 3.46 1.32
C LEU A 101 -16.32 2.89 0.28
N VAL A 102 -16.63 1.74 -0.31
CA VAL A 102 -15.81 1.11 -1.36
C VAL A 102 -15.61 2.03 -2.57
N LYS A 103 -16.66 2.78 -2.97
CA LYS A 103 -16.55 3.80 -4.03
C LYS A 103 -15.70 5.00 -3.62
N LEU A 104 -15.69 5.35 -2.34
CA LEU A 104 -14.93 6.47 -1.79
C LEU A 104 -13.47 6.11 -1.52
N ALA A 105 -13.06 4.84 -1.61
CA ALA A 105 -11.80 4.35 -1.07
C ALA A 105 -10.65 4.31 -2.10
N PRO A 106 -9.93 5.43 -2.36
CA PRO A 106 -8.74 5.38 -3.17
C PRO A 106 -7.63 4.66 -2.42
N ARG A 107 -6.79 3.94 -3.18
CA ARG A 107 -5.56 3.31 -2.71
C ARG A 107 -4.75 4.22 -1.78
N GLU A 108 -4.51 5.46 -2.21
CA GLU A 108 -3.68 6.42 -1.52
C GLU A 108 -4.30 6.87 -0.19
N GLY A 109 -5.62 6.81 -0.05
CA GLY A 109 -6.32 7.11 1.21
C GLY A 109 -5.91 6.14 2.31
N PHE A 110 -5.88 4.84 2.04
CA PHE A 110 -5.41 3.83 2.98
C PHE A 110 -3.92 3.96 3.29
N THR A 111 -3.10 4.23 2.27
CA THR A 111 -1.65 4.47 2.48
C THR A 111 -1.41 5.67 3.41
N MET A 112 -2.23 6.72 3.32
CA MET A 112 -2.12 7.86 4.23
C MET A 112 -2.64 7.54 5.62
N LEU A 113 -3.73 6.77 5.77
CA LEU A 113 -4.22 6.35 7.08
C LEU A 113 -3.15 5.55 7.84
N GLU A 114 -2.43 4.65 7.17
CA GLU A 114 -1.34 3.90 7.79
C GLU A 114 -0.20 4.84 8.26
N ARG A 115 0.15 5.84 7.44
CA ARG A 115 1.16 6.84 7.79
C ARG A 115 0.74 7.78 8.93
N GLU A 116 -0.56 8.01 9.10
CA GLU A 116 -1.11 8.79 10.20
C GLU A 116 -1.46 7.92 11.42
N GLU A 117 -1.12 6.63 11.41
CA GLU A 117 -1.46 5.68 12.47
C GLU A 117 -2.98 5.63 12.77
N ALA A 118 -3.80 5.94 11.76
CA ALA A 118 -5.25 6.08 11.88
C ALA A 118 -6.04 4.84 11.43
N THR A 119 -5.35 3.78 11.00
CA THR A 119 -5.96 2.52 10.55
C THR A 119 -6.79 1.85 11.65
N GLU A 120 -6.34 1.90 12.91
CA GLU A 120 -7.09 1.34 14.05
C GLU A 120 -8.42 2.06 14.28
N HIS A 121 -8.43 3.38 14.19
CA HIS A 121 -9.65 4.17 14.32
C HIS A 121 -10.67 3.84 13.21
N LEU A 122 -10.19 3.59 11.99
CA LEU A 122 -11.08 3.13 10.92
C LEU A 122 -11.63 1.74 11.23
N ALA A 123 -10.81 0.81 11.71
CA ALA A 123 -11.25 -0.53 12.08
C ALA A 123 -12.31 -0.50 13.19
N ASP A 124 -12.10 0.30 14.24
CA ASP A 124 -13.08 0.51 15.33
C ASP A 124 -14.43 0.98 14.78
N LEU A 125 -14.43 2.05 13.99
CA LEU A 125 -15.64 2.61 13.38
C LEU A 125 -16.37 1.59 12.50
N MET A 126 -15.63 0.77 11.75
CA MET A 126 -16.20 -0.28 10.91
C MET A 126 -16.83 -1.40 11.75
N ILE A 127 -16.16 -1.84 12.82
CA ILE A 127 -16.66 -2.88 13.73
C ILE A 127 -17.95 -2.44 14.42
N GLU A 128 -18.06 -1.16 14.80
CA GLU A 128 -19.29 -0.59 15.36
C GLU A 128 -20.51 -0.69 14.42
N ARG A 129 -20.29 -0.85 13.10
CA ARG A 129 -21.37 -1.07 12.11
C ARG A 129 -21.89 -2.51 12.09
N GLY A 130 -21.18 -3.45 12.71
CA GLY A 130 -21.51 -4.87 12.76
C GLY A 130 -20.80 -5.71 11.70
N THR A 131 -20.67 -7.01 11.99
CA THR A 131 -19.87 -7.96 11.21
C THR A 131 -20.30 -8.05 9.74
N GLU A 132 -21.60 -8.15 9.45
CA GLU A 132 -22.11 -8.25 8.07
C GLU A 132 -21.70 -7.04 7.21
N TRP A 133 -21.78 -5.85 7.79
CA TRP A 133 -21.37 -4.61 7.12
C TRP A 133 -19.86 -4.61 6.83
N VAL A 134 -19.06 -5.16 7.73
CA VAL A 134 -17.60 -5.29 7.56
C VAL A 134 -17.26 -6.30 6.47
N GLU A 135 -17.90 -7.47 6.47
CA GLU A 135 -17.70 -8.51 5.46
C GLU A 135 -18.05 -8.01 4.05
N GLU A 136 -19.18 -7.30 3.89
CA GLU A 136 -19.57 -6.70 2.60
C GLU A 136 -18.54 -5.65 2.14
N THR A 137 -18.07 -4.81 3.06
CA THR A 137 -17.04 -3.81 2.77
C THR A 137 -15.73 -4.47 2.35
N MET A 138 -15.26 -5.45 3.11
CA MET A 138 -14.04 -6.19 2.82
C MET A 138 -14.11 -6.85 1.44
N ALA A 139 -15.22 -7.51 1.11
CA ALA A 139 -15.42 -8.11 -0.21
C ALA A 139 -15.28 -7.08 -1.33
N GLY A 140 -15.86 -5.88 -1.17
CA GLY A 140 -15.75 -4.80 -2.14
C GLY A 140 -14.35 -4.20 -2.29
N LEU A 141 -13.58 -4.12 -1.19
CA LEU A 141 -12.17 -3.69 -1.22
C LEU A 141 -11.27 -4.74 -1.87
N LEU A 142 -11.46 -6.01 -1.51
CA LEU A 142 -10.69 -7.16 -2.02
C LEU A 142 -10.90 -7.38 -3.52
N ALA A 143 -12.06 -7.00 -4.07
CA ALA A 143 -12.34 -7.07 -5.50
C ALA A 143 -11.47 -6.12 -6.36
N GLN A 144 -10.79 -5.15 -5.76
CA GLN A 144 -9.96 -4.17 -6.44
C GLN A 144 -8.49 -4.34 -6.04
N SER A 145 -7.66 -4.96 -6.89
CA SER A 145 -6.29 -5.37 -6.53
C SER A 145 -5.45 -4.26 -5.90
N SER A 146 -5.44 -3.05 -6.47
CA SER A 146 -4.66 -1.92 -5.94
C SER A 146 -5.17 -1.42 -4.58
N VAL A 147 -6.47 -1.52 -4.33
CA VAL A 147 -7.09 -1.16 -3.05
C VAL A 147 -6.86 -2.26 -2.02
N ALA A 148 -6.98 -3.54 -2.41
CA ALA A 148 -6.68 -4.69 -1.56
C ALA A 148 -5.24 -4.66 -1.05
N GLU A 149 -4.27 -4.32 -1.90
CA GLU A 149 -2.88 -4.08 -1.50
C GLU A 149 -2.78 -2.98 -0.43
N ALA A 150 -3.36 -1.80 -0.68
CA ALA A 150 -3.23 -0.66 0.21
C ALA A 150 -4.02 -0.79 1.52
N ALA A 151 -5.16 -1.49 1.49
CA ALA A 151 -6.00 -1.78 2.63
C ALA A 151 -5.57 -3.04 3.39
N SER A 152 -4.48 -3.71 2.98
CA SER A 152 -4.06 -4.99 3.56
C SER A 152 -3.94 -4.95 5.09
N SER A 153 -3.35 -3.88 5.61
CA SER A 153 -3.17 -3.65 7.05
C SER A 153 -4.53 -3.57 7.78
N LEU A 154 -5.52 -2.90 7.20
CA LEU A 154 -6.88 -2.81 7.74
C LEU A 154 -7.60 -4.16 7.66
N ILE A 155 -7.51 -4.85 6.52
CA ILE A 155 -8.16 -6.14 6.27
C ILE A 155 -7.69 -7.18 7.30
N SER A 156 -6.39 -7.33 7.51
CA SER A 156 -5.86 -8.29 8.49
C SER A 156 -6.30 -7.99 9.92
N ARG A 157 -6.42 -6.70 10.29
CA ARG A 157 -6.93 -6.32 11.61
C ARG A 157 -8.39 -6.71 11.79
N LEU A 158 -9.22 -6.47 10.78
CA LEU A 158 -10.64 -6.85 10.82
C LEU A 158 -10.80 -8.36 10.89
N VAL A 159 -10.00 -9.12 10.13
CA VAL A 159 -9.93 -10.59 10.18
C VAL A 159 -9.63 -11.10 11.58
N VAL A 160 -8.64 -10.51 12.26
CA VAL A 160 -8.29 -10.89 13.63
C VAL A 160 -9.39 -10.49 14.62
N ARG A 161 -9.83 -9.24 14.59
CA ARG A 161 -10.73 -8.67 15.61
C ARG A 161 -12.15 -9.23 15.57
N LEU A 162 -12.60 -9.66 14.39
CA LEU A 162 -13.93 -10.24 14.19
C LEU A 162 -13.88 -11.76 13.98
N ASP A 163 -12.71 -12.38 14.13
CA ASP A 163 -12.48 -13.81 13.88
C ASP A 163 -13.00 -14.28 12.50
N LEU A 164 -12.77 -13.47 11.46
CA LEU A 164 -13.22 -13.78 10.10
C LEU A 164 -12.25 -14.73 9.39
N PRO A 165 -12.70 -15.46 8.36
CA PRO A 165 -11.80 -16.22 7.50
C PRO A 165 -10.77 -15.33 6.80
N VAL A 166 -9.52 -15.79 6.69
CA VAL A 166 -8.47 -15.07 5.96
C VAL A 166 -8.80 -15.05 4.45
N PRO A 167 -8.83 -13.87 3.80
CA PRO A 167 -9.09 -13.80 2.36
C PRO A 167 -7.91 -14.32 1.52
N HIS A 168 -8.19 -15.28 0.64
CA HIS A 168 -7.22 -15.83 -0.34
C HIS A 168 -7.05 -14.94 -1.58
N VAL A 169 -6.61 -13.69 -1.37
CA VAL A 169 -6.42 -12.71 -2.44
C VAL A 169 -4.95 -12.30 -2.50
N ALA A 170 -4.28 -12.60 -3.63
CA ALA A 170 -2.83 -12.39 -3.79
C ALA A 170 -2.37 -10.95 -3.55
N ALA A 171 -3.15 -9.96 -4.00
CA ALA A 171 -2.90 -8.54 -3.77
C ALA A 171 -2.84 -8.17 -2.27
N HIS A 172 -3.73 -8.75 -1.45
CA HIS A 172 -3.72 -8.59 -0.01
C HIS A 172 -2.58 -9.37 0.63
N LEU A 173 -2.53 -10.69 0.37
CA LEU A 173 -1.60 -11.60 1.01
C LEU A 173 -0.14 -11.33 0.65
N GLY A 174 0.15 -10.82 -0.55
CA GLY A 174 1.52 -10.45 -0.95
C GLY A 174 2.08 -9.25 -0.18
N VAL A 175 1.21 -8.29 0.19
CA VAL A 175 1.58 -7.19 1.08
C VAL A 175 1.70 -7.68 2.53
N TRP A 176 0.70 -8.45 3.00
CA TRP A 176 0.69 -9.00 4.35
C TRP A 176 1.89 -9.93 4.62
N PHE A 177 2.25 -10.80 3.67
CA PHE A 177 3.36 -11.76 3.81
C PHE A 177 4.69 -11.08 4.18
N GLY A 178 4.80 -9.76 3.97
CA GLY A 178 5.95 -9.01 4.43
C GLY A 178 6.08 -8.82 5.94
N THR A 179 5.11 -9.23 6.75
CA THR A 179 5.15 -9.16 8.21
C THR A 179 5.90 -10.36 8.81
N MET A 180 6.64 -10.11 9.88
CA MET A 180 7.28 -11.17 10.68
C MET A 180 6.26 -11.88 11.59
N PRO A 181 6.53 -13.12 12.04
CA PRO A 181 5.75 -13.78 13.08
C PRO A 181 5.53 -12.87 14.29
N ALA A 182 4.27 -12.68 14.70
CA ALA A 182 3.94 -11.78 15.78
C ALA A 182 2.67 -12.25 16.53
N PRO A 183 2.68 -12.25 17.88
CA PRO A 183 1.50 -12.61 18.67
C PRO A 183 0.30 -11.70 18.38
N GLY A 184 -0.91 -12.24 18.54
CA GLY A 184 -2.17 -11.53 18.42
C GLY A 184 -2.54 -11.19 16.98
N THR A 185 -1.83 -11.73 15.99
CA THR A 185 -2.06 -11.42 14.57
C THR A 185 -2.70 -12.55 13.78
N ARG A 186 -2.97 -13.70 14.43
CA ARG A 186 -3.30 -14.96 13.74
C ARG A 186 -2.32 -15.24 12.61
N TRP A 187 -1.03 -15.12 12.94
CA TRP A 187 0.04 -15.13 11.96
C TRP A 187 0.05 -16.43 11.14
N GLN A 188 -0.08 -17.60 11.79
CA GLN A 188 -0.07 -18.88 11.09
C GLN A 188 -1.21 -18.99 10.07
N ASP A 189 -2.43 -18.59 10.42
CA ASP A 189 -3.58 -18.65 9.50
C ASP A 189 -3.32 -17.84 8.22
N HIS A 190 -2.82 -16.63 8.38
CA HIS A 190 -2.47 -15.77 7.25
C HIS A 190 -1.28 -16.31 6.45
N PHE A 191 -0.29 -16.89 7.13
CA PHE A 191 0.88 -17.50 6.50
C PHE A 191 0.50 -18.71 5.64
N LEU A 192 -0.36 -19.58 6.17
CA LEU A 192 -0.91 -20.72 5.42
C LEU A 192 -1.74 -20.26 4.22
N ALA A 193 -2.58 -19.23 4.39
CA ALA A 193 -3.33 -18.64 3.29
C ALA A 193 -2.41 -18.06 2.20
N ALA A 194 -1.30 -17.41 2.59
CA ALA A 194 -0.29 -16.92 1.67
C ALA A 194 0.39 -18.07 0.91
N CYS A 195 0.79 -19.16 1.58
CA CYS A 195 1.39 -20.34 0.95
C CYS A 195 0.45 -20.99 -0.10
N ALA A 196 -0.84 -21.06 0.23
CA ALA A 196 -1.88 -21.62 -0.64
C ALA A 196 -2.20 -20.73 -1.86
N THR A 197 -1.89 -19.44 -1.79
CA THR A 197 -2.24 -18.46 -2.84
C THR A 197 -1.03 -18.19 -3.74
N PRO A 198 -1.11 -18.41 -5.06
CA PRO A 198 -0.01 -18.10 -5.99
C PRO A 198 0.38 -16.62 -6.00
N ASP A 199 1.60 -16.33 -6.46
CA ASP A 199 2.17 -14.97 -6.61
C ASP A 199 2.22 -14.11 -5.32
N THR A 200 2.09 -14.70 -4.13
CA THR A 200 2.25 -14.00 -2.83
C THR A 200 3.70 -13.97 -2.34
N PHE A 201 4.50 -14.98 -2.69
CA PHE A 201 5.89 -15.10 -2.29
C PHE A 201 6.81 -14.29 -3.20
N TRP A 202 7.70 -13.53 -2.60
CA TRP A 202 8.71 -12.76 -3.33
C TRP A 202 10.05 -12.81 -2.61
N ASN A 203 11.11 -12.93 -3.40
CA ASN A 203 12.46 -13.18 -2.88
C ASN A 203 13.02 -11.96 -2.13
N ARG A 204 13.40 -12.15 -0.87
CA ARG A 204 14.03 -11.12 -0.05
C ARG A 204 15.54 -10.99 -0.30
N PRO A 205 16.12 -9.77 -0.30
CA PRO A 205 17.57 -9.59 -0.25
C PRO A 205 18.11 -9.92 1.16
N GLU A 206 19.43 -10.09 1.29
CA GLU A 206 20.11 -10.36 2.58
C GLU A 206 19.58 -11.63 3.30
N ARG A 207 19.55 -12.77 2.58
CA ARG A 207 18.96 -14.04 3.04
C ARG A 207 19.29 -14.40 4.49
N ASP A 208 20.57 -14.39 4.88
CA ASP A 208 20.98 -14.83 6.22
C ASP A 208 20.41 -13.92 7.33
N LYS A 209 20.35 -12.61 7.08
CA LYS A 209 19.75 -11.65 8.00
C LYS A 209 18.23 -11.80 8.04
N HIS A 210 17.60 -12.09 6.91
CA HIS A 210 16.17 -12.37 6.85
C HIS A 210 15.81 -13.62 7.66
N ILE A 211 16.58 -14.70 7.51
CA ILE A 211 16.41 -15.94 8.28
C ILE A 211 16.59 -15.70 9.78
N ALA A 212 17.63 -14.95 10.17
CA ALA A 212 17.84 -14.60 11.57
C ALA A 212 16.64 -13.84 12.16
N LYS A 213 16.04 -12.92 11.39
CA LYS A 213 14.82 -12.19 11.81
C LYS A 213 13.60 -13.10 11.93
N ILE A 214 13.40 -14.02 10.98
CA ILE A 214 12.32 -15.01 11.06
C ILE A 214 12.47 -15.83 12.34
N ARG A 215 13.68 -16.35 12.61
CA ARG A 215 13.96 -17.16 13.80
C ARG A 215 13.70 -16.41 15.10
N GLU A 216 14.17 -15.17 15.21
CA GLU A 216 13.91 -14.32 16.37
C GLU A 216 12.41 -14.11 16.59
N ALA A 217 11.70 -13.70 15.54
CA ALA A 217 10.27 -13.43 15.60
C ALA A 217 9.43 -14.68 15.89
N ALA A 218 9.77 -15.82 15.27
CA ALA A 218 9.11 -17.10 15.53
C ALA A 218 9.33 -17.59 16.96
N THR A 219 10.54 -17.39 17.50
CA THR A 219 10.84 -17.68 18.91
C THR A 219 9.97 -16.85 19.84
N GLU A 220 9.80 -15.55 19.55
CA GLU A 220 8.94 -14.68 20.35
C GLU A 220 7.46 -15.06 20.23
N LEU A 221 6.96 -15.35 19.03
CA LEU A 221 5.60 -15.82 18.82
C LEU A 221 5.32 -17.09 19.65
N ARG A 222 6.18 -18.11 19.52
CA ARG A 222 6.04 -19.42 20.16
C ARG A 222 6.09 -19.38 21.70
N ARG A 223 6.54 -18.28 22.31
CA ARG A 223 6.44 -18.09 23.78
C ARG A 223 5.01 -17.88 24.26
N THR A 224 4.13 -17.38 23.39
CA THR A 224 2.76 -16.98 23.75
C THR A 224 1.70 -17.74 22.95
N GLU A 225 2.00 -18.07 21.69
CA GLU A 225 1.09 -18.73 20.76
C GLU A 225 1.81 -19.92 20.11
N PRO A 226 1.36 -21.17 20.36
CA PRO A 226 1.97 -22.33 19.72
C PRO A 226 1.71 -22.32 18.21
N THR A 227 2.69 -22.78 17.44
CA THR A 227 2.56 -23.02 15.99
C THR A 227 2.43 -24.52 15.69
N ASP A 228 1.78 -24.84 14.58
CA ASP A 228 1.71 -26.18 13.99
C ASP A 228 2.79 -26.30 12.92
N ASP A 229 3.94 -26.87 13.31
CA ASP A 229 5.12 -26.95 12.45
C ASP A 229 4.92 -27.90 11.25
N ASP A 230 4.10 -28.95 11.40
CA ASP A 230 3.76 -29.88 10.31
C ASP A 230 2.92 -29.16 9.24
N ALA A 231 1.92 -28.38 9.67
CA ALA A 231 1.10 -27.58 8.76
C ALA A 231 1.94 -26.51 8.03
N LEU A 232 2.83 -25.82 8.75
CA LEU A 232 3.73 -24.81 8.18
C LEU A 232 4.69 -25.42 7.15
N LEU A 233 5.30 -26.56 7.47
CA LEU A 233 6.20 -27.26 6.57
C LEU A 233 5.46 -27.73 5.32
N GLY A 234 4.32 -28.41 5.48
CA GLY A 234 3.52 -28.90 4.36
C GLY A 234 3.09 -27.77 3.42
N ALA A 235 2.71 -26.62 3.96
CA ALA A 235 2.34 -25.45 3.18
C ALA A 235 3.53 -24.86 2.39
N LEU A 236 4.72 -24.79 3.00
CA LEU A 236 5.94 -24.30 2.36
C LEU A 236 6.45 -25.26 1.28
N LEU A 237 6.38 -26.57 1.51
CA LEU A 237 6.69 -27.58 0.50
C LEU A 237 5.72 -27.47 -0.69
N SER A 238 4.43 -27.24 -0.43
CA SER A 238 3.44 -27.03 -1.50
C SER A 238 3.77 -25.83 -2.40
N VAL A 239 4.37 -24.76 -1.87
CA VAL A 239 4.86 -23.62 -2.68
C VAL A 239 5.98 -24.07 -3.64
N ILE A 240 6.88 -24.92 -3.17
CA ILE A 240 7.99 -25.46 -3.97
C ILE A 240 7.45 -26.41 -5.05
N GLU A 241 6.60 -27.35 -4.67
CA GLU A 241 6.00 -28.37 -5.53
C GLU A 241 5.11 -27.77 -6.63
N ARG A 242 4.42 -26.66 -6.36
CA ARG A 242 3.63 -25.92 -7.34
C ARG A 242 4.46 -25.38 -8.52
N GLY A 243 5.79 -25.41 -8.42
CA GLY A 243 6.68 -24.99 -9.49
C GLY A 243 6.73 -23.48 -9.66
N GLU A 244 6.56 -22.74 -8.56
CA GLU A 244 6.73 -21.29 -8.53
C GLU A 244 8.11 -20.86 -9.05
N ARG A 245 8.25 -19.60 -9.42
CA ARG A 245 9.53 -19.07 -9.93
C ARG A 245 10.67 -19.32 -8.90
N PRO A 246 11.95 -19.39 -9.32
CA PRO A 246 13.06 -19.65 -8.40
C PRO A 246 13.17 -18.69 -7.21
N GLY A 247 12.65 -17.46 -7.34
CA GLY A 247 12.58 -16.50 -6.24
C GLY A 247 11.66 -16.96 -5.10
N PRO A 248 10.35 -17.13 -5.34
CA PRO A 248 9.41 -17.74 -4.40
C PRO A 248 9.91 -19.03 -3.74
N GLN A 249 10.51 -19.95 -4.49
CA GLN A 249 11.03 -21.21 -3.95
C GLN A 249 12.17 -20.97 -2.95
N ARG A 250 13.10 -20.05 -3.26
CA ARG A 250 14.17 -19.64 -2.32
C ARG A 250 13.63 -18.97 -1.07
N GLU A 251 12.55 -18.18 -1.21
CA GLU A 251 11.87 -17.57 -0.07
C GLU A 251 11.24 -18.65 0.82
N ALA A 252 10.53 -19.63 0.23
CA ALA A 252 9.98 -20.75 0.99
C ALA A 252 11.07 -21.52 1.76
N LEU A 253 12.22 -21.80 1.13
CA LEU A 253 13.36 -22.41 1.82
C LEU A 253 13.93 -21.54 2.95
N ALA A 254 13.94 -20.22 2.81
CA ALA A 254 14.35 -19.31 3.88
C ALA A 254 13.37 -19.35 5.07
N TRP A 255 12.07 -19.49 4.82
CA TRP A 255 11.09 -19.68 5.89
C TRP A 255 11.21 -21.04 6.57
N ILE A 256 11.44 -22.12 5.84
CA ILE A 256 11.72 -23.45 6.44
C ILE A 256 12.91 -23.35 7.40
N GLU A 257 14.01 -22.75 6.96
CA GLU A 257 15.22 -22.57 7.78
C GLU A 257 15.00 -21.61 8.95
N GLY A 258 14.30 -20.50 8.74
CA GLY A 258 14.06 -19.49 9.78
C GLY A 258 13.07 -19.94 10.85
N LEU A 259 12.11 -20.79 10.50
CA LEU A 259 11.15 -21.37 11.45
C LEU A 259 11.70 -22.61 12.16
N ASP A 260 12.92 -23.03 11.81
CA ASP A 260 13.58 -24.25 12.29
C ASP A 260 12.70 -25.51 12.08
N LEU A 261 12.03 -25.60 10.91
CA LEU A 261 11.18 -26.74 10.55
C LEU A 261 12.04 -27.91 10.06
N ASP A 262 11.71 -29.12 10.51
CA ASP A 262 12.44 -30.33 10.13
C ASP A 262 11.80 -30.99 8.89
N PRO A 263 12.48 -30.99 7.73
CA PRO A 263 11.96 -31.62 6.52
C PRO A 263 12.22 -33.15 6.44
N THR A 264 12.78 -33.77 7.49
CA THR A 264 13.22 -35.18 7.48
C THR A 264 12.15 -36.22 7.84
#